data_AF-A9ZPV7-F1
#
_entry.id   AF-A9ZPV7-F1
#
_cell.length_a   1.000
_cell.length_b   1.000
_cell.length_c   1.000
_cell.angle_alpha   90.00
_cell.angle_beta   90.00
_cell.angle_gamma   90.00
#
_symmetry.space_group_name_H-M   'P 1'
#
loop_
_entity.id
_entity.type
_entity.pdbx_description
1 polymer ?
#
loop_
_entity_poly.entity_id
_entity_poly.type
_entity_poly.pdbx_seq_one_letter_code
_entity_poly.pdbx_strand_id
1 'polypeptide(L)'
;TFNALHQANKQIILSSDRPPKQLTTLEDRLRTRFEGGLITDIQPPDLETRIAILMKKAAADGTEVDRSVLELIASRFESSIRELEGALIRVSAYSSLVNEPINVEMAEIALRDLAPDSANQQITAASIMEVTAEYFDIDVETLRGAGKKRAVAHARQLA
;
A
#
# COMPACT_ATOMS: atom_id res chain seq x y z
N THR A 1 24.67 -25.95 12.99
CA THR A 1 24.57 -25.49 11.58
C THR A 1 23.51 -26.30 10.86
N PHE A 2 22.98 -25.83 9.72
CA PHE A 2 21.90 -26.49 8.93
C PHE A 2 22.09 -28.01 8.78
N ASN A 3 23.31 -28.45 8.43
CA ASN A 3 23.63 -29.87 8.24
C ASN A 3 23.42 -30.71 9.51
N ALA A 4 23.74 -30.17 10.69
CA ALA A 4 23.55 -30.90 11.95
C ALA A 4 22.07 -31.13 12.25
N LEU A 5 21.22 -30.12 11.98
CA LEU A 5 19.76 -30.24 12.15
C LEU A 5 19.16 -31.21 11.14
N HIS A 6 19.60 -31.13 9.89
CA HIS A 6 19.16 -32.02 8.83
C HIS A 6 19.58 -33.48 9.09
N GLN A 7 20.83 -33.72 9.51
CA GLN A 7 21.31 -35.06 9.87
C GLN A 7 20.62 -35.62 11.12
N ALA A 8 20.19 -34.74 12.03
CA ALA A 8 19.41 -35.11 13.20
C ALA A 8 17.89 -35.20 12.94
N ASN A 9 17.45 -35.19 11.67
CA ASN A 9 16.03 -35.23 11.26
C ASN A 9 15.15 -34.19 11.97
N LYS A 10 15.68 -32.98 12.19
CA LYS A 10 14.92 -31.87 12.74
C LYS A 10 14.19 -31.13 11.63
N GLN A 11 12.97 -30.69 11.91
CA GLN A 11 12.20 -29.86 10.99
C GLN A 11 12.89 -28.50 10.83
N ILE A 12 13.00 -28.04 9.59
CA ILE A 12 13.60 -26.74 9.24
C ILE A 12 12.56 -25.99 8.42
N ILE A 13 12.19 -24.79 8.87
CA ILE A 13 11.30 -23.86 8.17
C ILE A 13 12.09 -22.61 7.85
N LEU A 14 12.00 -22.15 6.61
CA LEU A 14 12.67 -20.96 6.09
C LEU A 14 11.64 -20.09 5.38
N SER A 15 11.71 -18.79 5.59
CA SER A 15 10.92 -17.79 4.87
C SER A 15 11.87 -16.87 4.10
N SER A 16 11.48 -16.49 2.89
CA SER A 16 12.26 -15.64 2.00
C SER A 16 11.31 -14.76 1.18
N ASP A 17 11.73 -13.54 0.86
CA ASP A 17 11.02 -12.63 -0.06
C ASP A 17 11.21 -13.03 -1.54
N ARG A 18 12.15 -13.94 -1.80
CA ARG A 18 12.53 -14.41 -3.13
C ARG A 18 12.64 -15.92 -3.18
N PRO A 19 12.39 -16.55 -4.34
CA PRO A 19 12.59 -17.98 -4.51
C PRO A 19 14.07 -18.36 -4.32
N PRO A 20 14.38 -19.59 -3.87
CA PRO A 20 15.75 -20.02 -3.58
C PRO A 20 16.79 -19.75 -4.68
N LYS A 21 16.39 -19.86 -5.96
CA LYS A 21 17.24 -19.57 -7.14
C LYS A 21 17.81 -18.15 -7.14
N GLN A 22 17.02 -17.19 -6.67
CA GLN A 22 17.34 -15.76 -6.68
C GLN A 22 18.15 -15.31 -5.45
N LEU A 23 18.46 -16.20 -4.52
CA LEU A 23 19.27 -15.93 -3.33
C LEU A 23 20.77 -15.94 -3.67
N THR A 24 21.22 -15.02 -4.53
CA THR A 24 22.58 -14.97 -5.07
C THR A 24 23.68 -14.79 -4.04
N THR A 25 23.35 -14.30 -2.84
CA THR A 25 24.26 -14.16 -1.71
C THR A 25 24.54 -15.48 -0.98
N LEU A 26 23.75 -16.53 -1.25
CA LEU A 26 23.93 -17.86 -0.67
C LEU A 26 24.74 -18.76 -1.60
N GLU A 27 25.58 -19.60 -0.98
CA GLU A 27 26.34 -20.63 -1.69
C GLU A 27 25.40 -21.58 -2.48
N ASP A 28 25.83 -21.98 -3.67
CA ASP A 28 25.08 -22.84 -4.60
C ASP A 28 24.54 -24.10 -3.93
N ARG A 29 25.35 -24.73 -3.08
CA ARG A 29 24.95 -25.93 -2.33
C ARG A 29 23.74 -25.70 -1.42
N LEU A 30 23.59 -24.52 -0.83
CA LEU A 30 22.43 -24.19 0.01
C LEU A 30 21.20 -23.94 -0.86
N ARG A 31 21.36 -23.26 -2.00
CA ARG A 31 20.28 -23.04 -2.97
C ARG A 31 19.70 -24.36 -3.49
N THR A 32 20.55 -25.29 -3.92
CA THR A 32 20.12 -26.63 -4.36
C THR A 32 19.38 -27.39 -3.25
N ARG A 33 19.77 -27.22 -1.99
CA ARG A 33 19.12 -27.90 -0.86
C ARG A 33 17.75 -27.32 -0.55
N PHE A 34 17.57 -26.01 -0.65
CA PHE A 34 16.27 -25.37 -0.47
C PHE A 34 15.31 -25.73 -1.61
N GLU A 35 15.83 -25.90 -2.84
CA GLU A 35 15.06 -26.41 -3.98
C GLU A 35 14.60 -27.86 -3.83
N GLY A 36 15.35 -28.69 -3.10
CA GLY A 36 14.97 -30.07 -2.82
C GLY A 36 13.92 -30.24 -1.73
N GLY A 37 13.50 -29.16 -1.06
CA GLY A 37 12.48 -29.18 -0.01
C GLY A 37 11.06 -28.88 -0.53
N LEU A 38 10.08 -28.81 0.38
CA LEU A 38 8.75 -28.29 0.06
C LEU A 38 8.83 -26.77 -0.10
N ILE A 39 8.59 -26.30 -1.32
CA ILE A 39 8.46 -24.87 -1.60
C ILE A 39 6.98 -24.54 -1.72
N THR A 40 6.54 -23.56 -0.93
CA THR A 40 5.20 -22.99 -1.04
C THR A 40 5.35 -21.49 -1.12
N ASP A 41 4.55 -20.89 -2.00
CA ASP A 41 4.55 -19.46 -2.22
C ASP A 41 3.37 -18.82 -1.50
N ILE A 42 3.58 -17.62 -0.94
CA ILE A 42 2.54 -16.86 -0.25
C ILE A 42 2.11 -15.74 -1.18
N GLN A 43 0.93 -15.92 -1.78
CA GLN A 43 0.34 -14.91 -2.65
C GLN A 43 -0.37 -13.83 -1.83
N PRO A 44 -0.48 -12.60 -2.38
CA PRO A 44 -1.35 -11.58 -1.80
C PRO A 44 -2.79 -12.11 -1.62
N PRO A 45 -3.44 -11.82 -0.47
CA PRO A 45 -4.79 -12.28 -0.20
C PRO A 45 -5.83 -11.57 -1.08
N ASP A 46 -6.85 -12.33 -1.50
CA ASP A 46 -8.04 -11.76 -2.12
C ASP A 46 -8.90 -10.99 -1.10
N LEU A 47 -9.94 -10.30 -1.57
CA LEU A 47 -10.80 -9.46 -0.73
C LEU A 47 -11.41 -10.24 0.45
N GLU A 48 -11.97 -11.43 0.17
CA GLU A 48 -12.56 -12.29 1.20
C GLU A 48 -11.52 -12.71 2.25
N THR A 49 -10.31 -13.06 1.82
CA THR A 49 -9.22 -13.42 2.74
C THR A 49 -8.77 -12.20 3.55
N ARG A 50 -8.71 -11.00 2.97
CA ARG A 50 -8.42 -9.76 3.73
C ARG A 50 -9.47 -9.47 4.79
N ILE A 51 -10.76 -9.63 4.47
CA ILE A 51 -11.86 -9.49 5.43
C ILE A 51 -11.72 -10.54 6.54
N ALA A 52 -11.38 -11.79 6.20
CA ALA A 52 -11.17 -12.86 7.18
C ALA A 52 -9.97 -12.60 8.11
N ILE A 53 -8.87 -12.07 7.57
CA ILE A 53 -7.71 -11.62 8.37
C ILE A 53 -8.15 -10.55 9.37
N LEU A 54 -8.87 -9.53 8.91
CA LEU A 54 -9.37 -8.46 9.76
C LEU A 54 -10.36 -8.94 10.82
N MET A 55 -11.32 -9.81 10.47
CA MET A 55 -12.25 -10.41 11.43
C MET A 55 -11.50 -11.17 12.53
N LYS A 56 -10.51 -11.98 12.14
CA LYS A 56 -9.69 -12.72 13.08
C LYS A 56 -8.87 -11.78 13.98
N LYS A 57 -8.36 -10.69 13.42
CA LYS A 57 -7.59 -9.68 14.16
C LYS A 57 -8.47 -8.93 15.17
N ALA A 58 -9.63 -8.45 14.75
CA ALA A 58 -10.61 -7.79 15.62
C ALA A 58 -11.05 -8.70 16.77
N ALA A 59 -11.34 -9.97 16.49
CA ALA A 59 -11.70 -10.94 17.53
C ALA A 59 -10.55 -11.22 18.52
N ALA A 60 -9.30 -11.29 18.04
CA ALA A 60 -8.14 -11.49 18.90
C ALA A 60 -7.86 -10.27 19.80
N ASP A 61 -8.13 -9.07 19.30
CA ASP A 61 -7.93 -7.81 20.03
C ASP A 61 -9.15 -7.43 20.91
N GLY A 62 -10.26 -8.15 20.80
CA GLY A 62 -11.50 -7.88 21.55
C GLY A 62 -12.29 -6.67 21.02
N THR A 63 -12.05 -6.27 19.76
CA THR A 63 -12.73 -5.15 19.12
C THR A 63 -14.04 -5.61 18.48
N GLU A 64 -15.16 -5.03 18.89
CA GLU A 64 -16.44 -5.21 18.21
C GLU A 64 -16.51 -4.29 16.99
N VAL A 65 -16.61 -4.90 15.81
CA VAL A 65 -16.64 -4.20 14.53
C VAL A 65 -17.54 -4.95 13.55
N ASP A 66 -18.39 -4.20 12.86
CA ASP A 66 -19.26 -4.75 11.83
C ASP A 66 -18.49 -5.12 10.55
N ARG A 67 -18.99 -6.15 9.86
CA ARG A 67 -18.41 -6.63 8.60
C ARG A 67 -18.29 -5.53 7.53
N SER A 68 -19.26 -4.60 7.47
CA SER A 68 -19.24 -3.49 6.52
C SER A 68 -18.03 -2.57 6.69
N VAL A 69 -17.58 -2.35 7.93
CA VAL A 69 -16.36 -1.58 8.23
C VAL A 69 -15.12 -2.35 7.79
N LEU A 70 -15.10 -3.67 8.00
CA LEU A 70 -14.00 -4.52 7.55
C LEU A 70 -13.90 -4.58 6.02
N GLU A 71 -15.04 -4.63 5.33
CA GLU A 71 -15.12 -4.55 3.87
C GLU A 71 -14.61 -3.20 3.35
N LEU A 72 -14.95 -2.10 4.03
CA LEU A 72 -14.41 -0.78 3.72
C LEU A 72 -12.88 -0.75 3.85
N ILE A 73 -12.33 -1.28 4.94
CA ILE A 73 -10.88 -1.33 5.15
C ILE A 73 -10.23 -2.24 4.11
N ALA A 74 -10.76 -3.44 3.90
CA ALA A 74 -10.21 -4.43 2.98
C ALA A 74 -10.26 -4.02 1.51
N SER A 75 -11.23 -3.19 1.11
CA SER A 75 -11.30 -2.65 -0.25
C SER A 75 -10.33 -1.49 -0.48
N ARG A 76 -9.90 -0.78 0.57
CA ARG A 76 -8.94 0.34 0.45
C ARG A 76 -7.47 -0.07 0.55
N PHE A 77 -7.16 -1.10 1.34
CA PHE A 77 -5.78 -1.52 1.63
C PHE A 77 -5.49 -2.91 1.06
N GLU A 78 -5.02 -2.97 -0.19
CA GLU A 78 -4.82 -4.24 -0.92
C GLU A 78 -3.37 -4.72 -0.95
N SER A 79 -2.41 -3.80 -0.87
CA SER A 79 -0.98 -4.04 -1.10
C SER A 79 -0.24 -4.71 0.05
N SER A 80 -0.69 -4.50 1.28
CA SER A 80 0.08 -4.84 2.48
C SER A 80 -0.84 -5.24 3.63
N ILE A 81 -0.63 -6.45 4.15
CA ILE A 81 -1.33 -6.92 5.36
C ILE A 81 -1.03 -6.01 6.56
N ARG A 82 0.16 -5.39 6.62
CA ARG A 82 0.49 -4.43 7.69
C ARG A 82 -0.33 -3.15 7.59
N GLU A 83 -0.55 -2.65 6.39
CA GLU A 83 -1.40 -1.46 6.16
C GLU A 83 -2.86 -1.79 6.51
N LEU A 84 -3.33 -2.97 6.09
CA LEU A 84 -4.65 -3.51 6.40
C LEU A 84 -4.90 -3.59 7.92
N GLU A 85 -3.99 -4.20 8.67
CA GLU A 85 -4.07 -4.28 10.14
C GLU A 85 -3.92 -2.90 10.80
N GLY A 86 -3.02 -2.06 10.29
CA GLY A 86 -2.81 -0.70 10.78
C GLY A 86 -4.05 0.19 10.64
N ALA A 87 -4.81 0.03 9.56
CA ALA A 87 -6.08 0.70 9.35
C ALA A 87 -7.13 0.30 10.41
N LEU A 88 -7.26 -1.00 10.70
CA LEU A 88 -8.16 -1.48 11.77
C LEU A 88 -7.76 -0.94 13.15
N ILE A 89 -6.47 -0.95 13.46
CA ILE A 89 -5.95 -0.39 14.72
C ILE A 89 -6.30 1.09 14.81
N ARG A 90 -6.16 1.86 13.73
CA ARG A 90 -6.50 3.28 13.72
C ARG A 90 -7.99 3.51 13.95
N VAL A 91 -8.86 2.79 13.24
CA VAL A 91 -10.32 2.90 13.44
C VAL A 91 -10.69 2.60 14.89
N SER A 92 -10.11 1.54 15.47
CA SER A 92 -10.33 1.16 16.86
C SER A 92 -9.83 2.22 17.85
N ALA A 93 -8.64 2.79 17.60
CA ALA A 93 -8.08 3.86 18.41
C ALA A 93 -8.91 5.14 18.32
N TYR A 94 -9.36 5.51 17.12
CA TYR A 94 -10.22 6.67 16.92
C TYR A 94 -11.53 6.53 17.68
N SER A 95 -12.21 5.38 17.54
CA SER A 95 -13.41 5.02 18.32
C SER A 95 -13.20 5.17 19.82
N SER A 96 -12.08 4.66 20.33
CA SER A 96 -11.74 4.75 21.75
C SER A 96 -11.51 6.20 22.22
N LEU A 97 -10.95 7.05 21.36
CA LEU A 97 -10.71 8.46 21.66
C LEU A 97 -11.99 9.30 21.68
N VAL A 98 -12.93 9.03 20.76
CA VAL A 98 -14.23 9.73 20.71
C VAL A 98 -15.29 9.09 21.60
N ASN A 99 -15.02 7.88 22.10
CA ASN A 99 -15.91 7.07 22.93
C ASN A 99 -17.26 6.78 22.23
N GLU A 100 -17.20 6.44 20.94
CA GLU A 100 -18.36 6.07 20.12
C GLU A 100 -18.12 4.70 19.46
N PRO A 101 -19.18 3.89 19.25
CA PRO A 101 -19.05 2.59 18.61
C PRO A 101 -18.57 2.70 17.17
N ILE A 102 -17.82 1.69 16.71
CA ILE A 102 -17.27 1.68 15.35
C ILE A 102 -18.39 1.51 14.33
N ASN A 103 -18.47 2.46 13.40
CA ASN A 103 -19.37 2.42 12.26
C ASN A 103 -18.63 2.88 10.99
N VAL A 104 -19.28 2.73 9.84
CA VAL A 104 -18.69 3.05 8.52
C VAL A 104 -18.29 4.52 8.41
N GLU A 105 -19.14 5.44 8.89
CA GLU A 105 -18.91 6.89 8.80
C GLU A 105 -17.70 7.33 9.63
N MET A 106 -17.55 6.77 10.83
CA MET A 106 -16.38 7.02 11.67
C MET A 106 -15.11 6.40 11.06
N ALA A 107 -15.19 5.19 10.51
CA ALA A 107 -14.07 4.56 9.84
C ALA A 107 -13.59 5.38 8.63
N GLU A 108 -14.51 5.96 7.86
CA GLU A 108 -14.21 6.91 6.79
C GLU A 108 -13.39 8.11 7.28
N ILE A 109 -13.82 8.72 8.39
CA ILE A 109 -13.13 9.87 9.00
C ILE A 109 -11.74 9.47 9.49
N ALA A 110 -11.63 8.35 10.21
CA ALA A 110 -10.38 7.86 10.79
C ALA A 110 -9.33 7.51 9.71
N LEU A 111 -9.79 7.06 8.54
CA LEU A 111 -8.93 6.59 7.44
C LEU A 111 -8.65 7.65 6.38
N ARG A 112 -9.25 8.84 6.49
CA ARG A 112 -9.17 9.90 5.46
C ARG A 112 -7.74 10.25 5.04
N ASP A 113 -6.82 10.34 6.01
CA ASP A 113 -5.41 10.71 5.77
C ASP A 113 -4.52 9.53 5.37
N LEU A 114 -5.07 8.31 5.39
CA LEU A 114 -4.35 7.05 5.10
C LEU A 114 -4.77 6.42 3.79
N ALA A 115 -5.86 6.89 3.17
CA ALA A 115 -6.24 6.38 1.87
C ALA A 115 -5.01 6.50 0.96
N PRO A 116 -4.52 5.38 0.40
CA PRO A 116 -3.43 5.45 -0.57
C PRO A 116 -3.90 6.44 -1.62
N ASP A 117 -3.07 7.46 -1.93
CA ASP A 117 -3.37 8.58 -2.83
C ASP A 117 -4.05 8.07 -4.11
N SER A 118 -5.36 7.88 -4.03
CA SER A 118 -6.23 7.48 -5.13
C SER A 118 -6.57 8.74 -5.91
N ALA A 119 -6.39 9.90 -5.27
CA ALA A 119 -6.05 11.16 -5.91
C ALA A 119 -4.53 11.28 -6.04
N ASN A 120 -3.90 10.33 -6.75
CA ASN A 120 -2.79 10.69 -7.60
C ASN A 120 -3.40 11.61 -8.67
N GLN A 121 -3.74 12.85 -8.28
CA GLN A 121 -3.84 13.94 -9.22
C GLN A 121 -2.43 14.02 -9.75
N GLN A 122 -2.16 13.26 -10.81
CA GLN A 122 -0.86 13.25 -11.45
C GLN A 122 -0.70 14.69 -11.92
N ILE A 123 0.06 15.47 -11.17
CA ILE A 123 0.43 16.80 -11.57
C ILE A 123 1.34 16.57 -12.77
N THR A 124 0.75 16.62 -13.94
CA THR A 124 1.44 16.46 -15.21
C THR A 124 1.91 17.84 -15.66
N ALA A 125 2.97 17.88 -16.47
CA ALA A 125 3.35 19.13 -17.13
C ALA A 125 2.18 19.73 -17.92
N ALA A 126 1.28 18.89 -18.46
CA ALA A 126 0.06 19.35 -19.14
C ALA A 126 -0.90 20.09 -18.18
N SER A 127 -1.21 19.51 -17.01
CA SER A 127 -2.09 20.16 -16.03
C SER A 127 -1.50 21.44 -15.47
N ILE A 128 -0.18 21.50 -15.26
CA ILE A 128 0.49 22.74 -14.82
C ILE A 128 0.38 23.83 -15.92
N MET A 129 0.64 23.46 -17.18
CA MET A 129 0.55 24.39 -18.31
C MET A 129 -0.89 24.91 -18.50
N GLU A 130 -1.90 24.07 -18.36
CA GLU A 130 -3.32 24.47 -18.47
C GLU A 130 -3.72 25.47 -17.39
N VAL A 131 -3.41 25.18 -16.12
CA VAL A 131 -3.70 26.09 -15.00
C VAL A 131 -2.94 27.41 -15.13
N THR A 132 -1.69 27.35 -15.60
CA THR A 132 -0.88 28.56 -15.79
C THR A 132 -1.39 29.40 -16.96
N ALA A 133 -1.82 28.76 -18.05
CA ALA A 133 -2.46 29.40 -19.20
C ALA A 133 -3.74 30.14 -18.79
N GLU A 134 -4.62 29.46 -18.03
CA GLU A 134 -5.85 30.03 -17.51
C GLU A 134 -5.59 31.23 -16.57
N TYR A 135 -4.64 31.10 -15.65
CA TYR A 135 -4.32 32.16 -14.70
C TYR A 135 -3.79 33.44 -15.38
N PHE A 136 -3.01 33.29 -16.45
CA PHE A 136 -2.44 34.41 -17.19
C PHE A 136 -3.27 34.86 -18.40
N ASP A 137 -4.44 34.24 -18.63
CA ASP A 137 -5.33 34.47 -19.79
C ASP A 137 -4.57 34.37 -21.13
N ILE A 138 -3.77 33.30 -21.26
CA ILE A 138 -3.00 33.00 -22.47
C ILE A 138 -3.27 31.58 -22.93
N ASP A 139 -3.12 31.33 -24.22
CA ASP A 139 -3.30 29.97 -24.76
C ASP A 139 -2.10 29.06 -24.47
N VAL A 140 -2.35 27.75 -24.29
CA VAL A 140 -1.31 26.75 -23.99
C VAL A 140 -0.30 26.63 -25.14
N GLU A 141 -0.71 26.83 -26.41
CA GLU A 141 0.24 26.85 -27.53
C GLU A 141 1.17 28.08 -27.45
N THR A 142 0.67 29.20 -26.92
CA THR A 142 1.45 30.41 -26.70
C THR A 142 2.51 30.19 -25.61
N LEU A 143 2.20 29.43 -24.56
CA LEU A 143 3.18 28.99 -23.56
C LEU A 143 4.30 28.14 -24.18
N ARG A 144 3.98 27.27 -25.14
CA ARG A 144 4.96 26.41 -25.85
C ARG A 144 5.74 27.12 -26.97
N GLY A 145 5.22 28.22 -27.52
CA GLY A 145 5.79 28.93 -28.66
C GLY A 145 7.04 29.78 -28.35
N ALA A 146 7.75 30.25 -29.38
CA ALA A 146 9.00 31.01 -29.24
C ALA A 146 8.83 32.51 -28.85
N GLY A 147 7.61 32.95 -28.54
CA GLY A 147 7.30 34.35 -28.26
C GLY A 147 8.02 34.90 -27.03
N LYS A 148 8.59 36.11 -27.13
CA LYS A 148 9.35 36.78 -26.05
C LYS A 148 8.59 37.92 -25.36
N LYS A 149 7.27 38.00 -25.54
CA LYS A 149 6.46 39.01 -24.84
C LYS A 149 6.60 38.79 -23.33
N ARG A 150 6.79 39.88 -22.59
CA ARG A 150 7.10 39.84 -21.15
C ARG A 150 6.08 39.04 -20.33
N ALA A 151 4.79 39.15 -20.66
CA ALA A 151 3.71 38.40 -20.02
C ALA A 151 3.83 36.88 -20.25
N VAL A 152 4.13 36.46 -21.48
CA VAL A 152 4.29 35.04 -21.86
C VAL A 152 5.56 34.44 -21.23
N ALA A 153 6.65 35.21 -21.20
CA ALA A 153 7.89 34.77 -20.57
C ALA A 153 7.75 34.58 -19.05
N HIS A 154 7.00 35.48 -18.38
CA HIS A 154 6.71 35.36 -16.95
C HIS A 154 5.80 34.15 -16.65
N ALA A 155 4.75 33.94 -17.46
CA ALA A 155 3.89 32.76 -17.31
C ALA A 155 4.67 31.44 -17.50
N ARG A 156 5.61 31.38 -18.45
CA ARG A 156 6.47 30.20 -18.65
C ARG A 156 7.45 29.94 -17.52
N GLN A 157 7.87 30.96 -16.78
CA GLN A 157 8.75 30.78 -15.61
C GLN A 157 8.01 30.17 -14.41
N LEU A 158 6.68 30.27 -14.39
CA LEU A 158 5.81 29.75 -13.33
C LEU A 158 5.23 28.36 -13.66
N ALA A 159 5.11 28.02 -14.94
CA ALA A 159 4.70 26.70 -15.44
C ALA A 159 5.85 25.67 -15.41
#